data_AF-A0ABC8TBC3-F1
#
_entry.id   AF-A0ABC8TBC3-F1
#
_cell.length_a   1.000
_cell.length_b   1.000
_cell.length_c   1.000
_cell.angle_alpha   90.00
_cell.angle_beta   90.00
_cell.angle_gamma   90.00
#
_symmetry.space_group_name_H-M   'P 1'
#
loop_
_entity.id
_entity.type
_entity.pdbx_description
1 polymer ?
#
loop_
_entity_poly.entity_id
_entity_poly.type
_entity_poly.pdbx_seq_one_letter_code
_entity_poly.pdbx_strand_id
1 'polypeptide(L)' 'MAASCDTCGYRNSEVKPGGSIPAKGKKITVCVENVNDLSRDVIKIAIRRRFSALVSHIR' A
#
# COMPACT_ATOMS: atom_id res chain seq x y z
N MET A 1 14.30 5.17 -7.48
CA MET A 1 15.07 4.90 -6.26
C MET A 1 16.43 5.55 -6.41
N ALA A 2 16.77 6.50 -5.55
CA ALA A 2 18.07 7.13 -5.52
C ALA A 2 18.84 6.58 -4.32
N ALA A 3 19.94 5.88 -4.56
CA ALA A 3 20.81 5.37 -3.51
C ALA A 3 22.17 6.06 -3.64
N SER A 4 22.61 6.74 -2.58
CA SER A 4 23.93 7.36 -2.47
C SER A 4 24.64 6.78 -1.26
N CYS A 5 25.84 6.22 -1.47
CA CYS A 5 26.70 5.72 -0.41
C CYS A 5 27.86 6.68 -0.19
N ASP A 6 27.93 7.28 1.01
CA ASP A 6 28.98 8.24 1.37
C ASP A 6 30.35 7.58 1.62
N THR A 7 30.37 6.28 1.88
CA THR A 7 31.61 5.51 2.14
C THR A 7 32.36 5.12 0.87
N CYS A 8 31.65 4.88 -0.25
CA CYS A 8 32.27 4.45 -1.52
C CYS A 8 31.98 5.38 -2.70
N GLY A 9 31.22 6.47 -2.51
CA GLY A 9 30.89 7.44 -3.56
C GLY A 9 29.89 6.97 -4.61
N TYR A 10 29.36 5.74 -4.48
CA TYR A 10 28.42 5.18 -5.45
C TYR A 10 27.07 5.91 -5.38
N ARG A 11 26.63 6.45 -6.51
CA ARG A 11 25.32 7.11 -6.67
C ARG A 11 24.58 6.48 -7.84
N ASN A 12 23.38 5.98 -7.56
CA ASN A 12 22.46 5.48 -8.58
C ASN A 12 21.12 6.18 -8.43
N SER A 13 20.57 6.68 -9.53
CA SER A 13 19.23 7.28 -9.59
C SER A 13 18.41 6.52 -10.62
N GLU A 14 17.90 5.36 -10.22
CA GLU A 14 17.10 4.51 -11.08
C GLU A 14 15.65 5.00 -11.07
N VAL A 15 15.11 5.40 -12.22
CA VAL A 15 13.70 5.78 -12.35
C VAL A 15 12.91 4.55 -12.79
N LYS A 16 12.06 4.02 -11.90
CA LYS A 16 11.09 2.98 -12.25
C LYS A 16 9.77 3.64 -12.60
N PRO A 17 9.25 3.50 -13.83
CA PRO A 17 7.94 4.04 -14.16
C PRO A 17 6.89 3.39 -13.25
N GLY A 18 6.04 4.23 -12.65
CA GLY A 18 4.85 3.73 -11.94
C GLY A 18 3.98 2.99 -12.95
N GLY A 19 3.73 1.71 -12.72
CA GLY A 19 2.93 0.90 -13.64
C GLY A 19 1.52 1.47 -13.87
N SER A 20 0.89 1.04 -14.96
CA SER A 20 -0.47 1.47 -15.31
C SER A 20 -1.49 1.12 -14.23
N ILE A 21 -2.54 1.94 -14.12
CA ILE A 21 -3.69 1.64 -13.26
C ILE A 21 -4.33 0.33 -13.75
N PRO A 22 -4.51 -0.68 -12.89
CA PRO A 22 -5.13 -1.93 -13.29
C PRO A 22 -6.59 -1.71 -13.68
N ALA A 23 -7.05 -2.38 -14.74
CA ALA A 23 -8.42 -2.24 -15.25
C ALA A 23 -9.50 -2.70 -14.25
N LYS A 24 -9.14 -3.58 -13.30
CA LYS A 24 -10.03 -4.10 -12.27
C LYS A 24 -9.56 -3.64 -10.89
N GLY A 25 -10.49 -3.20 -10.04
CA GLY A 25 -10.21 -2.94 -8.63
C GLY A 25 -9.94 -4.24 -7.87
N LYS A 26 -9.00 -4.21 -6.94
CA LYS A 26 -8.72 -5.34 -6.04
C LYS A 26 -9.51 -5.17 -4.74
N LYS A 27 -10.31 -6.17 -4.37
CA LYS A 27 -10.94 -6.26 -3.04
C LYS A 27 -10.07 -7.16 -2.18
N ILE A 28 -9.58 -6.63 -1.06
CA ILE A 28 -8.80 -7.37 -0.07
C ILE A 28 -9.65 -7.46 1.19
N THR A 29 -9.94 -8.68 1.65
CA THR A 29 -10.64 -8.93 2.91
C THR A 29 -9.65 -9.55 3.87
N VAL A 30 -9.55 -8.99 5.08
CA VAL A 30 -8.70 -9.52 6.15
C VAL A 30 -9.59 -9.83 7.34
N CYS A 31 -9.54 -11.08 7.80
CA CYS A 31 -10.08 -11.46 9.10
C CYS A 31 -9.00 -11.15 10.15
N VAL A 32 -9.35 -10.36 11.15
CA VAL A 32 -8.44 -9.99 12.25
C VAL A 32 -8.59 -11.07 13.31
N GLU A 33 -7.54 -11.85 13.52
CA GLU A 33 -7.51 -12.93 14.53
C GLU A 33 -6.61 -12.56 15.71
N ASN A 34 -5.54 -11.79 15.45
CA ASN A 34 -4.54 -11.44 16.46
C ASN A 34 -4.17 -9.94 16.42
N VAL A 35 -3.60 -9.44 17.52
CA VAL A 35 -3.16 -8.02 17.65
C VAL A 35 -2.13 -7.64 16.59
N ASN A 36 -1.32 -8.61 16.14
CA ASN A 36 -0.32 -8.39 15.09
C ASN A 36 -0.96 -8.01 13.74
N ASP A 37 -2.23 -8.35 13.51
CA ASP A 37 -2.95 -7.97 12.29
C ASP A 37 -3.27 -6.47 12.24
N LEU A 38 -3.34 -5.81 13.41
CA LEU A 38 -3.53 -4.36 13.52
C LEU A 38 -2.27 -3.57 13.15
N SER A 39 -1.09 -4.22 13.19
CA SER A 39 0.19 -3.60 12.85
C SER A 39 0.51 -3.67 11.35
N ARG A 40 -0.45 -4.09 10.51
CA ARG A 40 -0.27 -4.17 9.05
C ARG A 40 -0.49 -2.78 8.43
N ASP A 41 0.49 -2.29 7.68
CA ASP A 41 0.35 -1.07 6.91
C ASP A 41 -0.66 -1.23 5.75
N VAL A 42 -1.66 -0.35 5.71
CA VAL A 42 -2.69 -0.34 4.68
C VAL A 42 -2.47 0.83 3.71
N ILE A 43 -2.06 0.50 2.49
CA ILE A 43 -1.94 1.49 1.41
C ILE A 43 -3.27 1.60 0.67
N LYS A 44 -4.04 2.66 0.95
CA LYS A 44 -5.30 2.96 0.25
C LYS A 44 -5.05 3.87 -0.94
N ILE A 45 -5.23 3.33 -2.15
CA ILE A 45 -5.14 4.10 -3.39
C ILE A 45 -6.44 4.88 -3.59
N ALA A 46 -6.34 6.19 -3.86
CA ALA A 46 -7.47 7.09 -4.03
C ALA A 46 -8.19 6.89 -5.38
N ILE A 47 -8.80 5.72 -5.59
CA ILE A 47 -9.79 5.52 -6.63
C ILE A 47 -11.14 5.82 -5.98
N ARG A 48 -11.83 6.87 -6.45
CA ARG A 48 -13.14 7.30 -5.93
C ARG A 48 -14.16 6.16 -6.02
N ARG A 49 -14.23 5.31 -5.00
CA ARG A 49 -15.36 4.42 -4.72
C ARG A 49 -15.81 4.75 -3.33
N ARG A 50 -17.07 5.23 -3.21
CA ARG A 50 -17.73 5.52 -1.92
C ARG A 50 -17.41 4.37 -0.98
N PHE A 51 -16.63 4.64 0.07
CA PHE A 51 -16.41 3.71 1.16
C PHE A 51 -17.75 3.68 1.92
N SER A 52 -18.68 2.88 1.39
CA SER A 52 -19.94 2.59 2.08
C SER A 52 -19.54 1.92 3.38
N ALA A 53 -19.66 2.68 4.47
CA ALA A 53 -19.46 2.24 5.83
C ALA A 53 -20.23 0.93 6.06
N LEU A 54 -19.50 -0.17 6.06
CA LEU A 54 -19.97 -1.49 6.50
C LEU A 54 -19.20 -1.88 7.76
N VAL A 55 -18.90 -0.87 8.58
CA VAL A 55 -18.43 -1.01 9.97
C VAL A 55 -19.64 -0.72 10.87
N SER A 56 -20.68 -1.55 10.77
CA SER A 56 -21.86 -1.49 11.64
C SER A 56 -22.15 -2.82 12.34
N HIS A 57 -21.27 -3.82 12.22
CA HIS A 57 -21.40 -5.10 12.92
C HIS A 57 -20.05 -5.55 13.47
N ILE A 58 -19.51 -4.76 14.39
CA ILE A 58 -18.72 -5.30 15.50
C ILE A 58 -19.63 -5.10 16.72
N ARG A 59 -20.26 -6.19 17.13
CA ARG A 59 -20.63 -6.38 18.53
C ARG A 59 -19.33 -6.58 19.32
#